data_AF-A0A376MHC8-F1
#
_entry.id   AF-A0A376MHC8-F1
#
_cell.length_a   1.000
_cell.length_b   1.000
_cell.length_c   1.000
_cell.angle_alpha   90.00
_cell.angle_beta   90.00
_cell.angle_gamma   90.00
#
_symmetry.space_group_name_H-M   'P 1'
#
loop_
_entity.id
_entity.type
_entity.pdbx_description
1 polymer ?
#
loop_
_entity_poly.entity_id
_entity_poly.type
_entity_poly.pdbx_seq_one_letter_code
_entity_poly.pdbx_strand_id
1 'polypeptide(L)'
;MTRNWRFHSPARVRFVPINGFHTGPGKVSLEHDEILVAFHFPPQPKEHAGSAHFKYAMRDAMDISTIGCAAHCRLDNGNFSELRLAFGVAAPTPIRCQHAEQTAQNAPLNLQNTGSHQRISPARCRPAFFMAGQ
;
A
#
# COMPACT_ATOMS: atom_id res chain seq x y z
N MET A 1 7.42 1.52 -16.03
CA MET A 1 8.45 1.87 -15.03
C MET A 1 7.99 1.40 -13.65
N THR A 2 8.76 0.50 -13.03
CA THR A 2 8.38 -0.22 -11.81
C THR A 2 8.82 0.55 -10.56
N ARG A 3 8.01 0.51 -9.49
CA ARG A 3 8.32 1.15 -8.20
C ARG A 3 9.38 0.32 -7.47
N ASN A 4 10.63 0.78 -7.53
CA ASN A 4 11.79 0.02 -7.08
C ASN A 4 12.57 0.75 -5.99
N TRP A 5 13.14 -0.02 -5.09
CA TRP A 5 13.98 0.42 -4.00
C TRP A 5 15.42 0.14 -4.39
N ARG A 6 16.29 1.15 -4.30
CA ARG A 6 17.69 1.03 -4.68
C ARG A 6 18.53 0.79 -3.44
N PHE A 7 19.20 -0.35 -3.41
CA PHE A 7 20.17 -0.73 -2.38
C PHE A 7 21.58 -0.57 -2.93
N HIS A 8 22.49 -0.17 -2.05
CA HIS A 8 23.90 -0.03 -2.34
C HIS A 8 24.70 -0.88 -1.35
N SER A 9 25.63 -1.68 -1.86
CA SER A 9 26.71 -2.30 -1.08
C SER A 9 28.05 -1.95 -1.71
N PRO A 10 29.18 -2.20 -1.03
CA PRO A 10 30.50 -1.99 -1.63
C PRO A 10 30.70 -2.77 -2.94
N ALA A 11 30.02 -3.91 -3.10
CA ALA A 11 30.18 -4.80 -4.24
C ALA A 11 29.20 -4.54 -5.39
N ARG A 12 27.96 -4.08 -5.11
CA ARG A 12 26.92 -3.93 -6.13
C ARG A 12 25.81 -2.95 -5.77
N VAL A 13 25.02 -2.58 -6.79
CA VAL A 13 23.74 -1.87 -6.65
C VAL A 13 22.60 -2.81 -7.04
N ARG A 14 21.57 -2.90 -6.20
CA ARG A 14 20.39 -3.75 -6.43
C ARG A 14 19.11 -2.94 -6.46
N PHE A 15 18.18 -3.32 -7.34
CA PHE A 15 16.85 -2.75 -7.42
C PHE A 15 15.82 -3.82 -7.04
N VAL A 16 15.05 -3.56 -5.99
CA VAL A 16 14.03 -4.49 -5.49
C VAL A 16 12.65 -3.86 -5.62
N PRO A 17 11.65 -4.53 -6.20
CA PRO A 17 10.29 -4.01 -6.22
C PRO A 17 9.72 -3.90 -4.80
N ILE A 18 8.87 -2.90 -4.56
CA ILE A 18 8.12 -2.79 -3.29
C ILE A 18 7.33 -4.06 -2.96
N ASN A 19 6.72 -4.67 -3.99
CA ASN A 19 6.01 -5.92 -3.84
C ASN A 19 7.03 -7.04 -3.65
N GLY A 20 7.08 -7.64 -2.46
CA GLY A 20 8.06 -8.66 -2.10
C GLY A 20 9.26 -8.13 -1.31
N PHE A 21 9.35 -6.81 -1.08
CA PHE A 21 10.38 -6.27 -0.19
C PHE A 21 10.18 -6.70 1.28
N HIS A 22 8.94 -6.64 1.78
CA HIS A 22 8.62 -7.11 3.13
C HIS A 22 8.41 -8.64 3.09
N THR A 23 9.36 -9.39 3.65
CA THR A 23 9.35 -10.86 3.61
C THR A 23 8.70 -11.48 4.86
N GLY A 24 8.56 -10.69 5.94
CA GLY A 24 7.88 -11.10 7.17
C GLY A 24 7.83 -9.98 8.21
N PRO A 25 7.21 -10.22 9.38
CA PRO A 25 7.17 -9.23 10.45
C PRO A 25 8.59 -8.86 10.89
N GLY A 26 8.93 -7.56 10.81
CA GLY A 26 10.29 -7.06 11.10
C GLY A 26 11.38 -7.57 10.15
N LYS A 27 11.02 -8.23 9.03
CA LYS A 27 11.95 -8.80 8.06
C LYS A 27 11.74 -8.21 6.68
N VAL A 28 12.86 -7.88 6.04
CA VAL A 28 12.90 -7.25 4.74
C VAL A 28 13.94 -7.94 3.85
N SER A 29 13.81 -7.82 2.53
CA SER A 29 14.82 -8.29 1.57
C SER A 29 16.02 -7.33 1.56
N LEU A 30 16.75 -7.28 2.67
CA LEU A 30 18.02 -6.59 2.82
C LEU A 30 19.11 -7.64 2.97
N GLU A 31 20.13 -7.59 2.10
CA GLU A 31 21.29 -8.48 2.20
C GLU A 31 22.38 -7.88 3.12
N HIS A 32 23.38 -8.69 3.48
CA HIS A 32 24.54 -8.21 4.23
C HIS A 32 25.26 -7.08 3.47
N ASP A 33 25.74 -6.08 4.20
CA ASP A 33 26.40 -4.86 3.68
C ASP A 33 25.58 -4.04 2.68
N GLU A 34 24.28 -4.28 2.55
CA GLU A 34 23.37 -3.43 1.76
C GLU A 34 22.76 -2.32 2.62
N ILE A 35 22.66 -1.13 2.05
CA ILE A 35 21.94 0.02 2.61
C ILE A 35 20.92 0.51 1.59
N LEU A 36 19.71 0.81 2.03
CA LEU A 36 18.68 1.44 1.20
C LEU A 36 19.02 2.90 0.97
N VAL A 37 19.29 3.29 -0.28
CA VAL A 37 19.77 4.64 -0.63
C VAL A 37 18.77 5.48 -1.39
N ALA A 38 17.77 4.87 -2.05
CA ALA A 38 16.75 5.63 -2.78
C ALA A 38 15.45 4.85 -3.00
N PHE A 39 14.36 5.60 -3.11
CA PHE A 39 13.07 5.11 -3.58
C PHE A 39 12.79 5.67 -4.98
N HIS A 40 12.53 4.79 -5.94
CA HIS A 40 12.19 5.18 -7.30
C HIS A 40 10.69 5.07 -7.51
N PHE A 41 10.05 6.20 -7.79
CA PHE A 41 8.66 6.28 -8.19
C PHE A 41 8.58 6.64 -9.68
N PRO A 42 7.69 6.00 -10.45
CA PRO A 42 7.41 6.48 -11.79
C PRO A 42 6.80 7.89 -11.71
N PRO A 43 6.98 8.73 -12.74
CA PRO A 43 6.26 9.97 -12.85
C PRO A 43 4.76 9.69 -12.72
N GLN A 44 4.08 10.41 -11.83
CA GLN A 44 2.64 10.27 -11.68
C GLN A 44 1.95 10.84 -12.93
N PRO A 45 0.96 10.14 -13.51
CA PRO A 45 0.10 10.72 -14.53
C PRO A 45 -0.54 11.99 -13.96
N LYS A 46 -0.41 13.12 -14.66
CA LYS A 46 -0.97 14.40 -14.18
C LYS A 46 -2.49 14.46 -14.34
N GLU A 47 -3.05 13.70 -15.26
CA GLU A 47 -4.46 13.74 -15.62
C GLU A 47 -5.21 12.54 -15.05
N HIS A 48 -6.39 12.81 -14.51
CA HIS A 48 -7.35 11.82 -14.00
C HIS A 48 -6.80 10.81 -12.98
N ALA A 49 -5.68 11.12 -12.32
CA ALA A 49 -5.10 10.31 -11.26
C ALA A 49 -5.17 11.03 -9.91
N GLY A 50 -5.44 10.28 -8.85
CA GLY A 50 -5.53 10.78 -7.49
C GLY A 50 -4.93 9.80 -6.50
N SER A 51 -4.47 10.31 -5.36
CA SER A 51 -4.07 9.48 -4.23
C SER A 51 -4.46 10.13 -2.92
N ALA A 52 -4.91 9.32 -1.97
CA ALA A 52 -5.22 9.74 -0.63
C ALA A 52 -4.64 8.72 0.35
N HIS A 53 -4.28 9.20 1.55
CA HIS A 53 -3.95 8.34 2.67
C HIS A 53 -4.83 8.74 3.85
N PHE A 54 -5.25 7.75 4.62
CA PHE A 54 -6.03 7.93 5.82
C PHE A 54 -5.35 7.20 6.96
N LYS A 55 -5.11 7.95 8.05
CA LYS A 55 -4.55 7.45 9.29
C LYS A 55 -5.67 7.38 10.31
N TYR A 56 -6.02 6.17 10.73
CA TYR A 56 -6.90 5.95 11.88
C TYR A 56 -6.05 5.77 13.13
N ALA A 57 -6.25 6.63 14.12
CA ALA A 57 -5.55 6.63 15.40
C ALA A 57 -6.49 7.17 16.50
N MET A 58 -6.16 6.92 17.76
CA MET A 58 -6.98 7.36 18.91
C MET A 58 -6.80 8.86 19.17
N ARG A 59 -5.69 9.44 18.72
CA ARG A 59 -5.38 10.87 18.80
C ARG A 59 -4.91 11.39 17.44
N ASP A 60 -5.29 12.63 17.12
CA ASP A 60 -4.97 13.24 15.82
C ASP A 60 -3.47 13.48 15.61
N ALA A 61 -2.71 13.68 16.68
CA ALA A 61 -1.29 13.99 16.63
C ALA A 61 -0.45 13.00 17.46
N MET A 62 0.77 12.72 16.97
CA MET A 62 1.80 11.92 17.66
C MET A 62 1.37 10.52 18.12
N ASP A 63 0.43 9.89 17.41
CA ASP A 63 -0.03 8.53 17.70
C ASP A 63 0.39 7.53 16.62
N ILE A 64 0.56 6.26 17.00
CA ILE A 64 0.81 5.17 16.06
C ILE A 64 -0.53 4.79 15.44
N SER A 65 -0.58 4.71 14.10
CA SER A 65 -1.80 4.33 13.40
C SER A 65 -2.32 2.98 13.89
N THR A 66 -3.55 2.92 14.37
CA THR A 66 -4.25 1.66 14.62
C THR A 66 -4.54 0.96 13.29
N ILE A 67 -4.92 1.72 12.26
CA ILE A 67 -5.01 1.27 10.87
C ILE A 67 -4.56 2.41 9.95
N GLY A 68 -3.76 2.08 8.94
CA GLY A 68 -3.43 3.00 7.85
C GLY A 68 -3.98 2.48 6.53
N CYS A 69 -4.64 3.33 5.75
CA CYS A 69 -5.10 3.00 4.40
C CYS A 69 -4.55 4.03 3.41
N ALA A 70 -3.94 3.54 2.33
CA ALA A 70 -3.53 4.37 1.21
C ALA A 70 -4.25 3.89 -0.05
N ALA A 71 -4.87 4.83 -0.75
CA ALA A 71 -5.55 4.59 -2.01
C ALA A 71 -4.89 5.42 -3.11
N HIS A 72 -4.67 4.80 -4.26
CA HIS A 72 -4.30 5.47 -5.50
C HIS A 72 -5.26 5.00 -6.58
N CYS A 73 -5.83 5.93 -7.34
CA CYS A 73 -6.72 5.61 -8.43
C CYS A 73 -6.35 6.42 -9.67
N ARG A 74 -6.70 5.86 -10.83
CA ARG A 74 -6.75 6.56 -12.10
C ARG A 74 -8.10 6.28 -12.74
N LEU A 75 -8.68 7.33 -13.29
CA LEU A 75 -9.95 7.28 -13.99
C LEU A 75 -9.71 7.37 -15.50
N ASP A 76 -10.53 6.67 -16.25
CA ASP A 76 -10.68 6.81 -17.69
C ASP A 76 -12.17 6.88 -17.99
N ASN A 77 -12.62 7.99 -18.58
CA ASN A 77 -14.04 8.26 -18.87
C ASN A 77 -15.01 8.02 -17.69
N GLY A 78 -14.57 8.33 -16.46
CA GLY A 78 -15.38 8.15 -15.24
C GLY A 78 -15.32 6.75 -14.63
N ASN A 79 -14.57 5.81 -15.22
CA ASN A 79 -14.37 4.46 -14.70
C ASN A 79 -12.95 4.29 -14.14
N PHE A 80 -12.76 3.41 -13.16
CA PHE A 80 -11.43 3.09 -12.63
C PHE A 80 -10.59 2.34 -13.67
N SER A 81 -9.63 3.03 -14.29
CA SER A 81 -8.61 2.41 -15.14
C SER A 81 -7.46 1.84 -14.31
N GLU A 82 -7.29 2.29 -13.07
CA GLU A 82 -6.36 1.74 -12.12
C GLU A 82 -6.86 2.00 -10.70
N LEU A 83 -6.84 0.99 -9.84
CA LEU A 83 -7.04 1.13 -8.41
C LEU A 83 -5.94 0.39 -7.66
N ARG A 84 -5.32 1.05 -6.68
CA ARG A 84 -4.36 0.45 -5.76
C ARG A 84 -4.74 0.79 -4.33
N LEU A 85 -4.90 -0.23 -3.50
CA LEU A 85 -5.26 -0.13 -2.09
C LEU A 85 -4.18 -0.84 -1.27
N ALA A 86 -3.54 -0.09 -0.37
CA ALA A 86 -2.53 -0.59 0.55
C ALA A 86 -2.95 -0.33 1.99
N PHE A 87 -2.76 -1.33 2.85
CA PHE A 87 -3.10 -1.25 4.26
C PHE A 87 -1.88 -1.49 5.13
N GLY A 88 -1.68 -0.61 6.10
CA GLY A 88 -0.75 -0.78 7.21
C GLY A 88 -1.47 -1.33 8.43
N VAL A 89 -0.77 -2.08 9.27
CA VAL A 89 -1.24 -2.63 10.57
C VAL A 89 -2.32 -3.72 10.45
N ALA A 90 -3.03 -3.81 9.31
CA ALA A 90 -4.03 -4.85 9.03
C ALA A 90 -3.45 -6.29 8.91
N ALA A 91 -2.13 -6.44 8.80
CA ALA A 91 -1.41 -7.71 8.69
C ALA A 91 0.03 -7.54 9.24
N PRO A 92 0.80 -8.64 9.47
CA PRO A 92 2.16 -8.54 10.00
C PRO A 92 3.16 -7.78 9.11
N THR A 93 2.86 -7.67 7.81
CA THR A 93 3.56 -6.84 6.84
C THR A 93 2.57 -5.91 6.12
N PRO A 94 3.01 -4.80 5.53
CA PRO A 94 2.14 -3.98 4.68
C PRO A 94 1.59 -4.81 3.51
N ILE A 95 0.26 -4.82 3.36
CA ILE A 95 -0.42 -5.64 2.36
C ILE A 95 -1.18 -4.79 1.34
N ARG A 96 -1.35 -5.34 0.15
CA ARG A 96 -2.25 -4.81 -0.88
C ARG A 96 -3.52 -5.62 -0.98
N CYS A 97 -4.64 -4.95 -1.21
CA CYS A 97 -5.94 -5.60 -1.39
C CYS A 97 -6.22 -5.89 -2.87
N GLN A 98 -5.41 -6.77 -3.47
CA GLN A 98 -5.51 -7.12 -4.90
C GLN A 98 -6.92 -7.56 -5.33
N HIS A 99 -7.63 -8.28 -4.47
CA HIS A 99 -9.00 -8.72 -4.78
C HIS A 99 -9.96 -7.52 -4.92
N ALA A 100 -9.89 -6.54 -4.02
CA ALA A 100 -10.71 -5.34 -4.11
C ALA A 100 -10.32 -4.48 -5.31
N GLU A 101 -9.01 -4.35 -5.58
CA GLU A 101 -8.49 -3.65 -6.76
C GLU A 101 -9.02 -4.26 -8.07
N GLN A 102 -9.02 -5.59 -8.18
CA GLN A 102 -9.52 -6.31 -9.36
C GLN A 102 -11.03 -6.15 -9.55
N THR A 103 -11.81 -6.23 -8.47
CA THR A 103 -13.27 -6.06 -8.54
C THR A 103 -13.67 -4.63 -8.94
N ALA A 104 -12.90 -3.64 -8.52
CA ALA A 104 -13.16 -2.24 -8.85
C ALA A 104 -12.71 -1.86 -10.27
N GLN A 105 -11.90 -2.69 -10.92
CA GLN A 105 -11.34 -2.41 -12.23
C GLN A 105 -12.46 -2.22 -13.26
N ASN A 106 -12.44 -1.09 -13.99
CA ASN A 106 -13.46 -0.65 -14.94
C ASN A 106 -14.84 -0.32 -14.34
N ALA A 107 -14.99 -0.35 -13.02
CA ALA A 107 -16.24 0.07 -12.38
C ALA A 107 -16.38 1.62 -12.46
N PRO A 108 -17.60 2.15 -12.59
CA PRO A 108 -17.82 3.59 -12.58
C PRO A 108 -17.51 4.18 -11.20
N LEU A 109 -16.98 5.41 -11.17
CA LEU A 109 -16.80 6.19 -9.96
C LEU A 109 -18.19 6.64 -9.45
N ASN A 110 -18.79 5.86 -8.56
CA ASN A 110 -20.04 6.24 -7.88
C ASN A 110 -19.93 5.96 -6.37
N LEU A 111 -20.79 6.61 -5.58
CA LEU A 111 -20.82 6.45 -4.12
C LEU A 111 -21.02 4.99 -3.68
N GLN A 112 -21.74 4.20 -4.48
CA GLN A 112 -21.99 2.78 -4.22
C GLN A 112 -20.72 1.93 -4.39
N ASN A 113 -19.84 2.25 -5.33
CA ASN A 113 -18.59 1.54 -5.60
C ASN A 113 -17.49 2.01 -4.65
N THR A 114 -17.48 3.28 -4.22
CA THR A 114 -16.62 3.72 -3.10
C THR A 114 -17.10 3.21 -1.74
N GLY A 115 -18.41 3.02 -1.54
CA GLY A 115 -19.01 2.60 -0.26
C GLY A 115 -19.16 1.09 -0.07
N SER A 116 -19.32 0.30 -1.14
CA SER A 116 -19.52 -1.16 -1.06
C SER A 116 -18.25 -1.95 -0.74
N HIS A 117 -17.07 -1.35 -0.88
CA HIS A 117 -15.81 -1.94 -0.44
C HIS A 117 -15.64 -1.97 1.09
N GLN A 118 -16.62 -1.53 1.89
CA GLN A 118 -16.65 -1.83 3.33
C GLN A 118 -16.78 -3.33 3.63
N ARG A 119 -17.09 -4.17 2.61
CA ARG A 119 -16.91 -5.63 2.63
C ARG A 119 -15.54 -6.04 2.05
N ILE A 120 -14.43 -5.47 2.52
CA ILE A 120 -13.15 -6.18 2.41
C ILE A 120 -13.30 -7.42 3.28
N SER A 121 -13.33 -8.59 2.65
CA SER A 121 -13.51 -9.87 3.35
C SER A 121 -12.52 -9.98 4.52
N PRO A 122 -12.99 -10.13 5.77
CA PRO A 122 -12.12 -10.31 6.93
C PRO A 122 -11.30 -11.62 6.86
N ALA A 123 -11.56 -12.48 5.88
CA ALA A 123 -10.87 -13.76 5.71
C ALA A 123 -9.36 -13.62 5.38
N ARG A 124 -8.90 -12.48 4.84
CA ARG A 124 -7.46 -12.23 4.59
C ARG A 124 -6.84 -11.14 5.46
N CYS A 125 -7.60 -10.15 5.88
CA CYS A 125 -7.19 -9.19 6.89
C CYS A 125 -7.45 -9.78 8.28
N ARG A 126 -6.67 -10.80 8.68
CA ARG A 126 -6.56 -11.13 10.10
C ARG A 126 -5.61 -10.09 10.68
N PRO A 127 -6.10 -9.07 11.42
CA PRO A 127 -5.20 -8.18 12.13
C PRO A 127 -4.26 -9.06 12.96
N ALA A 128 -2.97 -8.95 12.68
CA ALA A 128 -1.97 -9.52 13.55
C ALA A 128 -2.17 -8.86 14.90
N PHE A 129 -2.51 -9.68 15.88
CA PHE A 129 -2.77 -9.29 17.26
C PHE A 129 -1.67 -8.34 17.75
N PHE A 130 -1.96 -7.04 17.78
CA PHE A 130 -1.11 -6.05 18.40
C PHE A 130 -2.00 -5.08 19.19
N MET A 131 -1.99 -5.30 20.50
CA MET A 131 -2.63 -4.48 21.51
C MET A 131 -1.97 -3.10 21.52
N ALA A 132 -2.57 -2.13 20.84
CA ALA A 132 -2.43 -0.73 21.23
C ALA A 132 -3.56 -0.44 22.24
N GLY A 133 -3.37 -0.85 23.48
CA GLY A 133 -4.37 -0.75 24.53
C GLY A 133 -3.98 -1.47 25.83
N GLN A 134 -2.95 -0.94 26.50
CA GLN A 134 -2.87 -0.85 27.96
C GLN A 134 -2.81 0.64 28.27
#